data_AF-A0A8T5AS05-F1
#
_entry.id   AF-A0A8T5AS05-F1
#
_cell.length_a   1.000
_cell.length_b   1.000
_cell.length_c   1.000
_cell.angle_alpha   90.00
_cell.angle_beta   90.00
_cell.angle_gamma   90.00
#
_symmetry.space_group_name_H-M   'P 1'
#
loop_
_entity.id
_entity.type
_entity.pdbx_description
1 polymer ?
#
loop_
_entity_poly.entity_id
_entity_poly.type
_entity_poly.pdbx_seq_one_letter_code
_entity_poly.pdbx_strand_id
1 'polypeptide(L)'
;MKSETRFLELSELCERLEATSSRISLVNLVADFLRKLQPFEVESAVRLIIGYALPNWDPRVLEVGFATLIEAIQKITGATHKEFLNALNQTGDVGTSTKILMEQTQPRRQSTLSQKPLTISSVAEAIEAIAEAIGPKSRVKKKRLIEALLGQASPLEAKYLIKVLGGEMRH
;
A
#
# COMPACT_ATOMS: atom_id res chain seq x y z
N MET A 1 -13.12 13.99 -19.17
CA MET A 1 -11.94 13.36 -18.52
C MET A 1 -12.43 12.13 -17.78
N LYS A 2 -11.84 10.95 -18.02
CA LYS A 2 -12.15 9.78 -17.19
C LYS A 2 -11.62 10.03 -15.77
N SER A 3 -12.37 9.58 -14.77
CA SER A 3 -11.95 9.62 -13.37
C SER A 3 -10.72 8.74 -13.15
N GLU A 4 -9.83 9.15 -12.25
CA GLU A 4 -8.70 8.34 -11.80
C GLU A 4 -9.18 6.99 -11.23
N THR A 5 -8.39 5.95 -11.48
CA THR A 5 -8.64 4.59 -11.01
C THR A 5 -8.36 4.51 -9.51
N ARG A 6 -9.30 3.94 -8.76
CA ARG A 6 -9.14 3.78 -7.30
C ARG A 6 -8.04 2.77 -6.99
N PHE A 7 -7.26 3.06 -5.95
CA PHE A 7 -6.22 2.14 -5.50
C PHE A 7 -6.80 0.84 -4.93
N LEU A 8 -8.03 0.88 -4.42
CA LEU A 8 -8.80 -0.32 -4.07
C LEU A 8 -8.91 -1.31 -5.24
N GLU A 9 -9.13 -0.84 -6.47
CA GLU A 9 -9.27 -1.72 -7.65
C GLU A 9 -7.94 -2.44 -7.98
N LEU A 10 -6.81 -1.76 -7.78
CA LEU A 10 -5.48 -2.38 -7.89
C LEU A 10 -5.26 -3.40 -6.76
N SER A 11 -5.68 -3.06 -5.55
CA SER A 11 -5.53 -3.94 -4.38
C SER A 11 -6.36 -5.22 -4.53
N GLU A 12 -7.58 -5.12 -5.06
CA GLU A 12 -8.42 -6.27 -5.42
C GLU A 12 -7.83 -7.11 -6.54
N LEU A 13 -7.19 -6.48 -7.54
CA LEU A 13 -6.42 -7.21 -8.54
C LEU A 13 -5.32 -8.04 -7.86
N CYS A 14 -4.51 -7.43 -7.00
CA CYS A 14 -3.41 -8.13 -6.34
C CYS A 14 -3.89 -9.29 -5.45
N GLU A 15 -5.04 -9.20 -4.77
CA GLU A 15 -5.61 -10.35 -4.04
C GLU A 15 -5.95 -11.50 -4.99
N ARG A 16 -6.53 -11.18 -6.15
CA ARG A 16 -6.88 -12.19 -7.16
C ARG A 16 -5.63 -12.82 -7.76
N LEU A 17 -4.55 -12.05 -7.94
CA LEU A 17 -3.27 -12.57 -8.40
C LEU A 17 -2.69 -13.55 -7.38
N GLU A 18 -2.61 -13.18 -6.09
CA GLU A 18 -2.14 -14.06 -5.01
C GLU A 18 -2.95 -15.36 -4.91
N ALA A 19 -4.26 -15.31 -5.19
CA ALA A 19 -5.14 -16.48 -5.17
C ALA A 19 -5.08 -17.36 -6.44
N THR A 20 -4.36 -16.95 -7.49
CA THR A 20 -4.38 -17.60 -8.81
C THR A 20 -3.05 -18.29 -9.12
N SER A 21 -3.07 -19.62 -9.29
CA SER A 21 -1.88 -20.40 -9.66
C SER A 21 -1.64 -20.54 -11.16
N SER A 22 -2.66 -20.26 -12.00
CA SER A 22 -2.56 -20.41 -13.45
C SER A 22 -1.91 -19.19 -14.11
N ARG A 23 -0.74 -19.37 -14.73
CA ARG A 23 -0.01 -18.31 -15.44
C ARG A 23 -0.87 -17.61 -16.50
N ILE A 24 -1.66 -18.35 -17.28
CA ILE A 24 -2.55 -17.76 -18.30
C ILE A 24 -3.62 -16.90 -17.64
N SER A 25 -4.17 -17.36 -16.52
CA SER A 25 -5.17 -16.60 -15.77
C SER A 25 -4.58 -15.31 -15.20
N LEU A 26 -3.36 -15.35 -14.64
CA LEU A 26 -2.63 -14.15 -14.19
C LEU A 26 -2.45 -13.13 -15.33
N VAL A 27 -2.01 -13.58 -16.51
CA VAL A 27 -1.84 -12.71 -17.69
C VAL A 27 -3.16 -12.05 -18.07
N ASN A 28 -4.26 -12.81 -18.10
CA ASN A 28 -5.58 -12.26 -18.43
C ASN A 28 -6.06 -11.23 -17.41
N LEU A 29 -5.90 -11.52 -16.10
CA LEU A 29 -6.26 -10.60 -15.03
C LEU A 29 -5.54 -9.26 -15.15
N VAL A 30 -4.22 -9.30 -15.37
CA VAL A 30 -3.40 -8.08 -15.53
C VAL A 30 -3.76 -7.37 -16.83
N ALA A 31 -3.90 -8.07 -17.95
CA ALA A 31 -4.25 -7.48 -19.23
C ALA A 31 -5.62 -6.76 -19.19
N ASP A 32 -6.62 -7.38 -18.57
CA ASP A 32 -7.96 -6.81 -18.42
C ASP A 32 -7.96 -5.56 -17.53
N PHE A 33 -7.11 -5.53 -16.50
CA PHE A 33 -6.92 -4.36 -15.67
C PHE A 33 -6.23 -3.23 -16.44
N LEU A 34 -5.11 -3.51 -17.10
CA LEU A 34 -4.33 -2.50 -17.84
C LEU A 34 -5.13 -1.83 -18.96
N ARG A 35 -6.05 -2.56 -19.63
CA ARG A 35 -6.92 -1.99 -20.67
C ARG A 35 -7.90 -0.92 -20.16
N LYS A 36 -8.17 -0.87 -18.85
CA LYS A 36 -9.11 0.09 -18.23
C LYS A 36 -8.41 1.39 -17.83
N LEU A 37 -7.11 1.34 -17.60
CA LEU A 37 -6.31 2.46 -17.08
C LEU A 37 -6.22 3.61 -18.08
N GLN A 38 -6.04 4.82 -17.55
CA GLN A 38 -5.60 5.94 -18.35
C GLN A 38 -4.10 5.86 -18.63
N PRO A 39 -3.60 6.39 -19.77
CA PRO A 39 -2.19 6.30 -20.12
C PRO A 39 -1.23 6.82 -19.03
N PHE A 40 -1.61 7.86 -18.30
CA PHE A 40 -0.80 8.43 -17.21
C PHE A 40 -0.73 7.53 -15.96
N GLU A 41 -1.66 6.59 -15.79
CA GLU A 41 -1.69 5.67 -14.64
C GLU A 41 -0.89 4.40 -14.89
N VAL A 42 -0.66 4.03 -16.17
CA VAL A 42 -0.10 2.72 -16.55
C VAL A 42 1.25 2.47 -15.90
N GLU A 43 2.15 3.45 -15.92
CA GLU A 43 3.49 3.33 -15.37
C GLU A 43 3.44 3.02 -13.87
N SER A 44 2.72 3.83 -13.10
CA SER A 44 2.58 3.66 -11.66
C SER A 44 1.80 2.39 -11.30
N ALA A 45 0.73 2.06 -12.04
CA ALA A 45 -0.04 0.85 -11.82
C ALA A 45 0.80 -0.42 -12.03
N VAL A 46 1.53 -0.50 -13.14
CA VAL A 46 2.42 -1.65 -13.42
C VAL A 46 3.43 -1.79 -12.30
N ARG A 47 4.10 -0.69 -11.94
CA ARG A 47 5.12 -0.66 -10.90
C ARG A 47 4.60 -1.15 -9.54
N LEU A 48 3.42 -0.68 -9.13
CA LEU A 48 2.75 -1.10 -7.90
C LEU A 48 2.31 -2.57 -7.96
N ILE A 49 1.82 -3.04 -9.11
CA ILE A 49 1.49 -4.47 -9.31
C ILE A 49 2.74 -5.32 -9.12
N ILE A 50 3.87 -5.00 -9.75
CA ILE A 50 5.11 -5.77 -9.57
C ILE A 50 5.83 -5.48 -8.24
N GLY A 51 5.25 -4.61 -7.41
CA GLY A 51 5.69 -4.37 -6.04
C GLY A 51 6.85 -3.41 -5.84
N TYR A 52 7.12 -2.60 -6.85
CA TYR A 52 8.11 -1.54 -6.76
C TYR A 52 7.45 -0.25 -6.28
N ALA A 53 8.11 0.44 -5.35
CA ALA A 53 7.67 1.77 -4.93
C ALA A 53 8.13 2.84 -5.94
N LEU A 54 9.40 2.76 -6.36
CA LEU A 54 10.05 3.67 -7.30
C LEU A 54 10.48 2.92 -8.57
N PRO A 55 10.60 3.60 -9.73
CA PRO A 55 11.04 2.96 -10.96
C PRO A 55 12.44 2.34 -10.82
N ASN A 56 12.70 1.24 -11.53
CA ASN A 56 13.99 0.52 -11.41
C ASN A 56 15.21 1.33 -11.88
N TRP A 57 14.99 2.38 -12.68
CA TRP A 57 16.02 3.31 -13.13
C TRP A 57 16.24 4.47 -12.15
N ASP A 58 15.39 4.61 -11.13
CA ASP A 58 15.52 5.63 -10.11
C ASP A 58 16.56 5.20 -9.07
N PRO A 59 17.64 5.97 -8.85
CA PRO A 59 18.67 5.62 -7.88
C PRO A 59 18.21 5.79 -6.42
N ARG A 60 17.07 6.44 -6.18
CA ARG A 60 16.57 6.68 -4.82
C ARG A 60 16.02 5.39 -4.22
N VAL A 61 16.20 5.27 -2.91
CA VAL A 61 15.51 4.28 -2.08
C VAL A 61 14.65 5.01 -1.07
N LEU A 62 13.51 4.43 -0.69
CA LEU A 62 12.64 5.07 0.29
C LEU A 62 13.31 5.23 1.65
N GLU A 63 14.34 4.44 1.97
CA GLU A 63 14.97 4.37 3.31
C GLU A 63 13.95 4.22 4.44
N VAL A 64 12.87 3.49 4.16
CA VAL A 64 11.83 3.18 5.14
C VAL A 64 12.11 1.80 5.70
N GLY A 65 12.64 1.76 6.92
CA GLY A 65 12.90 0.50 7.62
C GLY A 65 11.63 -0.10 8.21
N PHE A 66 11.65 -1.41 8.45
CA PHE A 66 10.57 -2.19 9.06
C PHE A 66 10.01 -1.56 10.34
N ALA A 67 10.88 -1.08 11.22
CA ALA A 67 10.48 -0.40 12.45
C ALA A 67 9.60 0.84 12.20
N THR A 68 9.87 1.61 11.13
CA THR A 68 9.06 2.78 10.77
C THR A 68 7.66 2.36 10.30
N LEU A 69 7.57 1.27 9.54
CA LEU A 69 6.29 0.70 9.10
C LEU A 69 5.48 0.18 10.29
N ILE A 70 6.10 -0.57 11.20
CA ILE A 70 5.44 -1.06 12.43
C ILE A 70 4.88 0.11 13.23
N GLU A 71 5.70 1.13 13.50
CA GLU A 71 5.27 2.29 14.28
C GLU A 71 4.08 3.01 13.63
N ALA A 72 4.07 3.12 12.29
CA ALA A 72 2.95 3.71 11.56
C ALA A 72 1.69 2.83 11.64
N ILE A 73 1.83 1.51 11.51
CA ILE A 73 0.71 0.55 11.65
C ILE A 73 0.11 0.66 13.04
N GLN A 74 0.93 0.57 14.09
CA GLN A 74 0.49 0.68 15.49
C GLN A 74 -0.19 2.02 15.77
N LYS A 75 0.30 3.12 15.17
CA LYS A 75 -0.32 4.43 15.31
C LYS A 75 -1.72 4.48 14.71
N ILE A 76 -1.92 3.85 13.55
CA ILE A 76 -3.19 3.89 12.80
C ILE A 76 -4.22 2.89 13.34
N THR A 77 -3.76 1.74 13.84
CA THR A 77 -4.63 0.67 14.39
C THR A 77 -4.84 0.80 15.90
N GLY A 78 -3.98 1.53 16.61
CA GLY A 78 -3.95 1.54 18.08
C GLY A 78 -3.42 0.24 18.69
N ALA A 79 -2.95 -0.70 17.86
CA ALA A 79 -2.47 -1.99 18.33
C ALA A 79 -1.18 -1.85 19.15
N THR A 80 -1.12 -2.58 20.25
CA THR A 80 0.09 -2.78 21.04
C THR A 80 1.13 -3.59 20.26
N HIS A 81 2.39 -3.53 20.70
CA HIS A 81 3.45 -4.34 20.09
C HIS A 81 3.17 -5.84 20.17
N LYS A 82 2.56 -6.29 21.28
CA LYS A 82 2.17 -7.70 21.45
C LYS A 82 1.10 -8.12 20.45
N GLU A 83 0.07 -7.30 20.22
CA GLU A 83 -0.98 -7.59 19.24
C GLU A 83 -0.42 -7.64 17.81
N PHE A 84 0.47 -6.70 17.46
CA PHE A 84 1.15 -6.72 16.18
C PHE A 84 1.98 -7.99 15.98
N LEU A 85 2.81 -8.36 16.96
CA LEU A 85 3.63 -9.59 16.89
C LEU A 85 2.76 -10.84 16.80
N ASN A 86 1.62 -10.89 17.49
CA ASN A 86 0.69 -12.01 17.38
C ASN A 86 0.13 -12.13 15.96
N ALA A 87 -0.31 -11.03 15.35
CA ALA A 87 -0.79 -11.03 13.96
C ALA A 87 0.30 -11.45 12.97
N LEU A 88 1.53 -10.97 13.17
CA LEU A 88 2.68 -11.34 12.34
C LEU A 88 3.03 -12.82 12.47
N ASN A 89 3.02 -13.37 13.69
CA ASN A 89 3.28 -14.79 13.91
C ASN A 89 2.21 -15.69 13.28
N GLN A 90 0.96 -15.24 13.21
CA GLN A 90 -0.14 -15.99 12.61
C GLN A 90 -0.10 -15.98 11.09
N THR A 91 0.33 -14.87 10.48
CA THR A 91 0.25 -14.67 9.03
C THR A 91 1.58 -14.85 8.30
N GLY A 92 2.71 -14.62 8.98
CA GLY A 92 4.04 -14.57 8.38
C GLY A 92 4.25 -13.42 7.39
N ASP A 93 3.31 -12.46 7.30
CA ASP A 93 3.28 -11.40 6.29
C ASP A 93 2.77 -10.09 6.92
N VAL A 94 3.55 -9.01 6.80
CA VAL A 94 3.20 -7.73 7.43
C VAL A 94 2.00 -7.09 6.77
N GLY A 95 1.87 -7.20 5.46
CA GLY A 95 0.71 -6.67 4.73
C GLY A 95 -0.59 -7.28 5.25
N THR A 96 -0.63 -8.61 5.34
CA THR A 96 -1.78 -9.37 5.84
C THR A 96 -2.05 -9.09 7.32
N SER A 97 -1.00 -9.00 8.13
CA SER A 97 -1.11 -8.56 9.54
C SER A 97 -1.74 -7.17 9.65
N THR A 98 -1.34 -6.24 8.80
CA THR A 98 -1.86 -4.86 8.78
C THR A 98 -3.34 -4.84 8.47
N LYS A 99 -3.77 -5.59 7.45
CA LYS A 99 -5.19 -5.73 7.10
C LYS A 99 -6.02 -6.23 8.29
N ILE A 100 -5.58 -7.33 8.93
CA ILE A 100 -6.28 -7.92 10.08
C ILE A 100 -6.40 -6.91 11.23
N LEU A 101 -5.31 -6.23 11.58
CA LEU A 101 -5.31 -5.24 12.65
C LEU A 101 -6.23 -4.06 12.33
N MET A 102 -6.26 -3.60 11.08
CA MET A 102 -7.16 -2.51 10.67
C MET A 102 -8.63 -2.92 10.69
N GLU A 103 -8.97 -4.16 10.31
CA GLU A 103 -10.33 -4.71 10.38
C GLU A 103 -10.81 -4.82 11.84
N GLN A 104 -9.94 -5.20 12.76
CA GLN A 104 -10.25 -5.32 14.20
C GLN A 104 -10.51 -3.96 14.89
N THR A 105 -9.86 -2.90 14.43
CA THR A 105 -10.03 -1.54 14.98
C THR A 105 -11.27 -0.82 14.41
N GLN A 106 -11.89 -1.38 13.35
CA GLN A 106 -12.87 -0.66 12.53
C GLN A 106 -14.33 -0.48 13.03
N PRO A 107 -14.81 -0.85 14.25
CA PRO A 107 -16.14 -0.42 14.69
C PRO A 107 -16.20 1.04 15.18
N ARG A 108 -15.09 1.79 15.24
CA ARG A 108 -15.04 3.10 15.92
C ARG A 108 -14.71 4.32 15.07
N ARG A 109 -14.42 4.17 13.78
CA ARG A 109 -14.40 5.35 12.90
C ARG A 109 -15.85 5.68 12.58
N GLN A 110 -16.46 6.53 13.41
CA GLN A 110 -17.51 7.44 12.94
C GLN A 110 -17.12 7.83 11.54
N SER A 111 -18.01 7.62 10.56
CA SER A 111 -17.79 8.01 9.18
C SER A 111 -17.21 9.42 9.18
N THR A 112 -15.89 9.54 9.05
CA THR A 112 -15.25 10.84 8.93
C THR A 112 -15.61 11.27 7.53
N LEU A 113 -16.71 12.00 7.50
CA LEU A 113 -17.24 12.81 6.42
C LEU A 113 -16.12 13.12 5.41
N SER A 114 -16.21 12.49 4.23
CA SER A 114 -15.51 12.91 3.01
C SER A 114 -13.97 12.81 2.99
N GLN A 115 -13.38 11.64 3.26
CA GLN A 115 -12.02 11.37 2.75
C GLN A 115 -12.09 10.96 1.27
N LYS A 116 -11.37 11.68 0.39
CA LYS A 116 -11.24 11.34 -1.04
C LYS A 116 -10.65 9.92 -1.12
N PRO A 117 -11.27 8.98 -1.85
CA PRO A 117 -10.71 7.64 -2.03
C PRO A 117 -9.29 7.70 -2.59
N LEU A 118 -8.42 6.80 -2.15
CA LEU A 118 -7.10 6.65 -2.73
C LEU A 118 -7.22 6.26 -4.20
N THR A 119 -6.38 6.88 -5.02
CA THR A 119 -6.22 6.60 -6.45
C THR A 119 -4.80 6.10 -6.70
N ILE A 120 -4.58 5.44 -7.84
CA ILE A 120 -3.24 5.00 -8.25
C ILE A 120 -2.29 6.21 -8.30
N SER A 121 -2.72 7.32 -8.90
CA SER A 121 -1.94 8.57 -8.97
C SER A 121 -1.59 9.10 -7.57
N SER A 122 -2.57 9.24 -6.68
CA SER A 122 -2.32 9.80 -5.35
C SER A 122 -1.40 8.92 -4.50
N VAL A 123 -1.42 7.60 -4.71
CA VAL A 123 -0.48 6.68 -4.05
C VAL A 123 0.92 6.87 -4.63
N ALA A 124 1.06 6.97 -5.95
CA ALA A 124 2.35 7.23 -6.59
C ALA A 124 2.95 8.57 -6.15
N GLU A 125 2.15 9.63 -6.08
CA GLU A 125 2.55 10.95 -5.57
C GLU A 125 3.00 10.88 -4.10
N ALA A 126 2.29 10.12 -3.26
CA ALA A 126 2.68 9.95 -1.86
C ALA A 126 4.01 9.19 -1.73
N ILE A 127 4.24 8.17 -2.54
CA ILE A 127 5.52 7.44 -2.58
C ILE A 127 6.66 8.36 -3.03
N GLU A 128 6.42 9.19 -4.04
CA GLU A 128 7.38 10.17 -4.53
C GLU A 128 7.75 11.18 -3.43
N ALA A 129 6.75 11.71 -2.72
CA ALA A 129 6.97 12.62 -1.59
C ALA A 129 7.76 11.98 -0.43
N ILE A 130 7.61 10.66 -0.22
CA ILE A 130 8.42 9.89 0.75
C ILE A 130 9.86 9.79 0.25
N ALA A 131 10.08 9.51 -1.03
CA ALA A 131 11.41 9.40 -1.64
C ALA A 131 12.17 10.74 -1.61
N GLU A 132 11.48 11.85 -1.86
CA GLU A 132 12.03 13.21 -1.84
C GLU A 132 12.37 13.72 -0.42
N ALA A 133 11.85 13.08 0.62
CA ALA A 133 12.13 13.48 1.99
C ALA A 133 13.58 13.10 2.38
N ILE A 134 14.54 13.97 2.10
CA ILE A 134 15.96 13.78 2.43
C ILE A 134 16.46 14.76 3.51
N GLY A 135 17.65 14.50 4.04
CA GLY A 135 18.33 15.38 4.99
C GLY A 135 17.88 15.24 6.45
N PRO A 136 18.27 16.18 7.32
CA PRO A 136 17.93 16.14 8.74
C PRO A 136 16.41 16.08 8.93
N LYS A 137 15.95 15.20 9.82
CA LYS A 137 14.52 14.94 10.10
C LYS A 137 13.75 14.20 8.99
N SER A 138 14.41 13.72 7.93
CA SER A 138 13.79 12.91 6.87
C SER A 138 12.96 11.75 7.43
N ARG A 139 13.51 10.99 8.38
CA ARG A 139 12.82 9.86 9.03
C ARG A 139 11.45 10.24 9.61
N VAL A 140 11.37 11.38 10.31
CA VAL A 140 10.12 11.89 10.89
C VAL A 140 9.14 12.30 9.80
N LYS A 141 9.62 12.95 8.73
CA LYS A 141 8.80 13.35 7.58
C LYS A 141 8.24 12.12 6.85
N LYS A 142 9.09 11.13 6.53
CA LYS A 142 8.70 9.86 5.89
C LYS A 142 7.65 9.13 6.71
N LYS A 143 7.86 8.99 8.03
CA LYS A 143 6.89 8.38 8.95
C LYS A 143 5.52 9.06 8.88
N ARG A 144 5.47 10.40 8.95
CA ARG A 144 4.20 11.16 8.87
C ARG A 144 3.48 10.99 7.54
N LEU A 145 4.22 10.94 6.43
CA LEU A 145 3.64 10.70 5.10
C LEU A 145 3.03 9.29 5.02
N ILE A 146 3.72 8.28 5.56
CA ILE A 146 3.21 6.90 5.62
C ILE A 146 1.96 6.83 6.51
N GLU A 147 1.98 7.45 7.69
CA GLU A 147 0.81 7.51 8.59
C GLU A 147 -0.39 8.20 7.90
N ALA A 148 -0.17 9.30 7.17
CA ALA A 148 -1.23 10.00 6.44
C ALA A 148 -1.80 9.14 5.30
N LEU A 149 -0.95 8.38 4.60
CA LEU A 149 -1.36 7.48 3.52
C LEU A 149 -2.18 6.30 4.07
N LEU A 150 -1.68 5.62 5.10
CA LEU A 150 -2.37 4.50 5.77
C LEU A 150 -3.66 4.96 6.46
N GLY A 151 -3.71 6.20 6.95
CA GLY A 151 -4.89 6.76 7.60
C GLY A 151 -6.10 6.88 6.68
N GLN A 152 -5.88 6.99 5.35
CA GLN A 152 -6.91 7.08 4.30
C GLN A 152 -7.25 5.71 3.68
N ALA A 153 -6.41 4.70 3.89
CA ALA A 153 -6.55 3.40 3.27
C ALA A 153 -7.64 2.55 3.94
N SER A 154 -8.39 1.81 3.12
CA SER A 154 -9.11 0.63 3.59
C SER A 154 -8.12 -0.46 4.07
N PRO A 155 -8.56 -1.46 4.84
CA PRO A 155 -7.67 -2.54 5.29
C PRO A 155 -6.99 -3.28 4.14
N LEU A 156 -7.71 -3.46 3.03
CA LEU A 156 -7.17 -4.11 1.84
C LEU A 156 -6.10 -3.26 1.16
N GLU A 157 -6.36 -1.96 0.99
CA GLU A 157 -5.37 -1.04 0.43
C GLU A 157 -4.12 -0.97 1.32
N ALA A 158 -4.29 -0.95 2.64
CA ALA A 158 -3.18 -0.90 3.58
C ALA A 158 -2.27 -2.13 3.49
N LYS A 159 -2.81 -3.34 3.25
CA LYS A 159 -2.00 -4.54 2.97
C LYS A 159 -1.01 -4.29 1.85
N TYR A 160 -1.51 -3.80 0.70
CA TYR A 160 -0.67 -3.61 -0.48
C TYR A 160 0.24 -2.39 -0.39
N LEU A 161 -0.18 -1.32 0.29
CA LEU A 161 0.70 -0.19 0.61
C LEU A 161 1.91 -0.66 1.43
N ILE A 162 1.69 -1.44 2.48
CA ILE A 162 2.79 -1.96 3.31
C ILE A 162 3.70 -2.88 2.51
N LYS A 163 3.16 -3.78 1.70
CA LYS A 163 3.98 -4.66 0.86
C LYS A 163 4.84 -3.88 -0.15
N VAL A 164 4.29 -2.83 -0.77
CA VAL A 164 5.05 -1.95 -1.69
C VAL A 164 6.10 -1.15 -0.95
N LEU A 165 5.75 -0.50 0.17
CA LEU A 165 6.67 0.34 0.95
C LEU A 165 7.79 -0.46 1.62
N GLY A 166 7.50 -1.71 2.02
CA GLY A 166 8.47 -2.64 2.59
C GLY A 166 9.28 -3.42 1.55
N GLY A 167 8.89 -3.38 0.27
CA GLY A 167 9.52 -4.20 -0.78
C GLY A 167 9.25 -5.70 -0.61
N GLU A 168 8.13 -6.08 0.00
CA GLU A 168 7.78 -7.46 0.38
C GLU A 168 6.70 -8.09 -0.54
N MET A 169 6.42 -7.51 -1.71
CA MET A 169 5.41 -8.05 -2.61
C MET A 169 5.78 -9.46 -3.09
N ARG A 170 4.92 -10.42 -2.76
CA ARG A 170 4.95 -11.82 -3.21
C ARG A 170 3.60 -12.11 -3.87
N HIS A 171 3.62 -12.47 -5.15
CA HIS A 171 2.46 -12.99 -5.89
C HIS A 171 2.63 -14.47 -6.14
#